data_AF-A0AAC9NYV3-F1
#
_entry.id   AF-A0AAC9NYV3-F1
#
_cell.length_a   1.000
_cell.length_b   1.000
_cell.length_c   1.000
_cell.angle_alpha   90.00
_cell.angle_beta   90.00
_cell.angle_gamma   90.00
#
_symmetry.space_group_name_H-M   'P 1'
#
loop_
_entity.id
_entity.type
_entity.pdbx_description
1 polymer ?
#
loop_
_entity_poly.entity_id
_entity_poly.type
_entity_poly.pdbx_seq_one_letter_code
_entity_poly.pdbx_strand_id
1 'polypeptide(L)'
;MLVISLSREIGGYLYEVFIANFDFWLALGLIGQLLFAMRFVVQWVASEREQRSVIPVAFWFFSIGGGLITLVYGLYKREPVIILGQAFSIFIYLRNLVFITRERRAARSAAKG
;
A
#
# COMPACT_ATOMS: atom_id res chain seq x y z
N MET A 1 -22.56 -32.37 -14.86
CA MET A 1 -21.67 -31.93 -15.96
C MET A 1 -21.30 -30.45 -15.86
N LEU A 2 -22.25 -29.53 -15.66
CA LEU A 2 -22.00 -28.08 -15.52
C LEU A 2 -21.04 -27.68 -14.37
N VAL A 3 -21.18 -28.30 -13.19
CA VAL A 3 -20.32 -28.00 -12.03
C VAL A 3 -18.86 -28.41 -12.29
N ILE A 4 -18.66 -29.50 -13.04
CA ILE A 4 -17.32 -30.02 -13.36
C ILE A 4 -16.65 -29.14 -14.43
N SER A 5 -17.38 -28.67 -15.44
CA SER A 5 -16.83 -27.73 -16.43
C SER A 5 -16.48 -26.39 -15.79
N LEU A 6 -17.36 -25.84 -14.96
CA LEU A 6 -17.10 -24.59 -14.22
C LEU A 6 -15.88 -24.71 -13.30
N SER A 7 -15.73 -25.84 -12.58
CA SER A 7 -14.55 -26.05 -11.74
C SER A 7 -13.24 -26.07 -12.52
N ARG A 8 -13.24 -26.62 -13.73
CA ARG A 8 -12.04 -26.66 -14.60
C ARG A 8 -11.74 -25.31 -15.21
N GLU A 9 -12.76 -24.56 -15.63
CA GLU A 9 -12.60 -23.21 -16.17
C GLU A 9 -12.05 -22.24 -15.11
N ILE A 10 -12.61 -22.29 -13.89
CA ILE A 10 -12.08 -21.51 -12.76
C ILE A 10 -10.65 -21.93 -12.44
N GLY A 11 -10.37 -23.23 -12.39
CA GLY A 11 -9.02 -23.74 -12.15
C GLY A 11 -8.01 -23.28 -13.20
N GLY A 12 -8.38 -23.33 -14.49
CA GLY A 12 -7.56 -22.85 -15.60
C GLY A 12 -7.30 -21.35 -15.53
N TYR A 13 -8.35 -20.56 -15.29
CA TYR A 13 -8.24 -19.11 -15.10
C TYR A 13 -7.30 -18.74 -13.95
N LEU A 14 -7.45 -19.38 -12.79
CA LEU A 14 -6.58 -19.14 -11.64
C LEU A 14 -5.13 -19.54 -11.92
N TYR A 15 -4.92 -20.67 -12.61
CA TYR A 15 -3.58 -21.09 -13.03
C TYR A 15 -2.95 -20.05 -13.96
N GLU A 16 -3.70 -19.51 -14.93
CA GLU A 16 -3.19 -18.49 -15.82
C GLU A 16 -2.83 -17.20 -15.06
N VAL A 17 -3.73 -16.72 -14.21
CA VAL A 17 -3.54 -15.46 -13.48
C VAL A 17 -2.37 -15.52 -12.49
N PHE A 18 -2.25 -16.61 -11.73
CA PHE A 18 -1.29 -16.69 -10.63
C PHE A 18 0.00 -17.43 -10.94
N ILE A 19 -0.02 -18.35 -11.91
CA ILE A 19 1.13 -19.24 -12.18
C ILE A 19 1.71 -18.95 -13.55
N ALA A 20 0.90 -19.02 -14.62
CA ALA A 20 1.42 -18.86 -15.98
C ALA A 20 1.94 -17.44 -16.25
N ASN A 21 1.31 -16.41 -15.67
CA ASN A 21 1.72 -15.01 -15.79
C ASN A 21 2.60 -14.54 -14.63
N PHE A 22 3.14 -15.44 -13.81
CA PHE A 22 4.00 -15.06 -12.71
C PHE A 22 5.36 -14.58 -13.23
N ASP A 23 5.51 -13.27 -13.31
CA ASP A 23 6.75 -12.60 -13.70
C ASP A 23 7.32 -11.74 -12.56
N PHE A 24 8.52 -11.21 -12.78
CA PHE A 24 9.18 -10.30 -11.84
C PHE A 24 8.30 -9.08 -11.50
N TRP A 25 7.53 -8.57 -12.47
CA TRP A 25 6.67 -7.40 -12.28
C TRP A 25 5.46 -7.71 -11.41
N LEU A 26 4.87 -8.90 -11.53
CA LEU A 26 3.82 -9.38 -10.65
C LEU A 26 4.35 -9.51 -9.22
N ALA A 27 5.54 -10.10 -9.04
CA ALA A 27 6.18 -10.17 -7.73
C ALA A 27 6.42 -8.77 -7.12
N LEU A 28 6.88 -7.82 -7.93
CA LEU A 28 7.05 -6.42 -7.51
C LEU A 28 5.71 -5.78 -7.10
N GLY A 29 4.66 -5.96 -7.89
CA GLY A 29 3.32 -5.50 -7.57
C GLY A 29 2.80 -6.10 -6.25
N LEU A 30 3.03 -7.39 -6.02
CA LEU A 30 2.68 -8.06 -4.76
C LEU A 30 3.43 -7.49 -3.56
N ILE A 31 4.72 -7.16 -3.70
CA ILE A 31 5.48 -6.47 -2.64
C ILE A 31 4.84 -5.10 -2.33
N GLY A 32 4.44 -4.35 -3.35
CA GLY A 32 3.71 -3.09 -3.17
C GLY A 32 2.43 -3.27 -2.36
N GLN A 33 1.65 -4.31 -2.68
CA GLN A 33 0.43 -4.66 -1.94
C GLN A 33 0.70 -5.13 -0.51
N LEU A 34 1.79 -5.86 -0.27
CA LEU A 34 2.21 -6.26 1.07
C LEU A 34 2.57 -5.04 1.92
N LEU A 35 3.24 -4.03 1.37
CA LEU A 35 3.49 -2.77 2.09
C LEU A 35 2.18 -2.04 2.42
N PHE A 36 1.23 -2.01 1.47
CA PHE A 36 -0.10 -1.46 1.72
C PHE A 36 -0.91 -2.23 2.76
N ALA A 37 -0.74 -3.55 2.86
CA ALA A 37 -1.35 -4.34 3.93
C ALA A 37 -0.66 -4.04 5.28
N MET A 38 0.67 -3.97 5.27
CA MET A 38 1.47 -3.75 6.47
C MET A 38 1.16 -2.42 7.16
N ARG A 39 0.76 -1.37 6.41
CA ARG A 39 0.34 -0.10 7.01
C ARG A 39 -0.78 -0.29 8.05
N PHE A 40 -1.75 -1.16 7.75
CA PHE A 40 -2.88 -1.42 8.65
C PHE A 40 -2.47 -2.29 9.83
N VAL A 41 -1.57 -3.24 9.62
CA VAL A 41 -0.99 -4.04 10.72
C VAL A 41 -0.25 -3.13 11.70
N VAL A 42 0.60 -2.22 11.21
CA VAL A 42 1.32 -1.28 12.07
C VAL A 42 0.37 -0.31 12.79
N GLN A 43 -0.66 0.17 12.09
CA GLN A 43 -1.68 1.02 12.68
C GLN A 43 -2.46 0.30 13.79
N TRP A 44 -2.85 -0.94 13.54
CA TRP A 44 -3.56 -1.76 14.52
C TRP A 44 -2.70 -2.01 15.77
N VAL A 45 -1.45 -2.46 15.59
CA VAL A 45 -0.53 -2.69 16.71
C VAL A 45 -0.29 -1.40 17.52
N ALA A 46 -0.15 -0.25 16.86
CA ALA A 46 0.02 1.03 17.55
C ALA A 46 -1.26 1.45 18.30
N SER A 47 -2.43 1.23 17.71
CA SER A 47 -3.71 1.57 18.34
C SER A 47 -4.04 0.70 19.53
N GLU A 48 -3.71 -0.59 19.46
CA GLU A 48 -3.86 -1.52 20.57
C GLU A 48 -2.98 -1.10 21.76
N ARG A 49 -1.72 -0.74 21.48
CA ARG A 49 -0.77 -0.26 22.49
C ARG A 49 -1.21 1.05 23.17
N GLU A 50 -1.88 1.93 22.44
CA GLU A 50 -2.35 3.22 22.97
C GLU A 50 -3.82 3.21 23.42
N GLN A 51 -4.53 2.08 23.28
CA GLN A 51 -5.96 1.92 23.54
C GLN A 51 -6.85 2.99 22.90
N ARG A 52 -6.44 3.52 21.75
CA ARG A 52 -7.18 4.52 20.98
C ARG A 52 -6.81 4.42 19.51
N SER A 53 -7.70 4.86 18.62
CA SER A 53 -7.42 4.88 17.18
C SER A 53 -6.33 5.91 16.87
N VAL A 54 -5.11 5.44 16.62
CA VAL A 54 -3.97 6.28 16.23
C VAL A 54 -3.40 5.88 14.88
N ILE A 55 -2.89 6.84 14.14
CA ILE A 55 -2.16 6.62 12.88
C ILE A 55 -0.67 6.89 13.14
N PRO A 56 0.16 5.85 13.32
CA PRO A 56 1.58 6.02 13.59
C PRO A 56 2.30 6.57 12.35
N VAL A 57 3.44 7.24 12.53
CA VAL A 57 4.22 7.80 11.40
C VAL A 57 4.62 6.72 10.39
N ALA A 58 4.93 5.52 10.89
CA ALA A 58 5.24 4.36 10.05
C ALA A 58 4.12 4.03 9.04
N PHE A 59 2.85 4.29 9.36
CA PHE A 59 1.73 4.12 8.41
C PHE A 59 1.97 4.88 7.10
N TRP A 60 2.45 6.13 7.21
CA TRP A 60 2.71 6.98 6.05
C TRP A 60 3.92 6.48 5.24
N PHE A 61 4.97 6.00 5.90
CA PHE A 61 6.12 5.41 5.22
C PHE A 61 5.76 4.14 4.45
N PHE A 62 4.99 3.22 5.05
CA PHE A 62 4.48 2.04 4.35
C PHE A 62 3.59 2.43 3.17
N SER A 63 2.75 3.46 3.32
CA SER A 63 1.88 3.94 2.25
C SER A 63 2.64 4.59 1.09
N ILE A 64 3.70 5.34 1.37
CA ILE A 64 4.59 5.91 0.34
C ILE A 64 5.35 4.80 -0.37
N GLY A 65 5.94 3.85 0.39
CA GLY A 65 6.66 2.72 -0.18
C GLY A 65 5.78 1.85 -1.08
N GLY A 66 4.61 1.44 -0.58
CA GLY A 66 3.62 0.70 -1.36
C GLY A 66 3.16 1.49 -2.58
N GLY A 67 2.83 2.77 -2.41
CA GLY A 67 2.41 3.64 -3.50
C GLY A 67 3.46 3.77 -4.61
N LEU A 68 4.73 3.97 -4.25
CA LEU A 68 5.83 4.08 -5.23
C LEU A 68 6.02 2.78 -6.01
N ILE A 69 6.00 1.63 -5.33
CA ILE A 69 6.13 0.33 -5.99
C ILE A 69 4.95 0.08 -6.94
N THR A 70 3.72 0.33 -6.48
CA THR A 70 2.52 0.15 -7.31
C THR A 70 2.44 1.19 -8.45
N LEU A 71 2.99 2.39 -8.27
CA LEU A 71 3.13 3.38 -9.34
C LEU A 71 4.12 2.90 -10.41
N VAL A 72 5.28 2.37 -10.02
CA VAL A 72 6.25 1.76 -10.95
C VAL A 72 5.61 0.59 -11.70
N TYR A 73 4.85 -0.26 -11.01
CA TYR A 73 4.07 -1.34 -11.62
C TYR A 73 3.05 -0.81 -12.64
N GLY A 74 2.26 0.20 -12.26
CA GLY A 74 1.26 0.81 -13.14
C GLY A 74 1.86 1.48 -14.37
N LEU A 75 3.01 2.14 -14.23
CA LEU A 75 3.78 2.70 -15.34
C LEU A 75 4.24 1.61 -16.30
N TYR A 76 4.76 0.49 -15.78
CA TYR A 76 5.19 -0.65 -16.60
C TYR A 76 4.01 -1.30 -17.35
N LYS A 77 2.89 -1.55 -16.66
CA LYS A 77 1.67 -2.11 -17.27
C LYS A 77 0.88 -1.10 -18.11
N ARG A 78 1.30 0.18 -18.11
CA ARG A 78 0.64 1.31 -18.78
C ARG A 78 -0.83 1.46 -18.38
N GLU A 79 -1.12 1.31 -17.09
CA GLU A 79 -2.48 1.40 -16.54
C GLU A 79 -2.76 2.80 -15.96
N PRO A 80 -3.52 3.68 -16.67
CA PRO A 80 -3.68 5.08 -16.25
C PRO A 80 -4.39 5.23 -14.90
N VAL A 81 -5.31 4.33 -14.59
CA VAL A 81 -6.05 4.34 -13.32
C VAL A 81 -5.12 4.14 -12.13
N ILE A 82 -4.17 3.21 -12.24
CA ILE A 82 -3.15 2.98 -11.20
C ILE A 82 -2.21 4.18 -11.12
N ILE A 83 -1.72 4.66 -12.26
CA ILE A 83 -0.75 5.76 -12.30
C ILE A 83 -1.32 7.02 -11.63
N LEU A 84 -2.52 7.45 -12.04
CA LEU A 84 -3.15 8.64 -11.49
C LEU A 84 -3.51 8.45 -10.01
N GLY A 85 -4.07 7.30 -9.65
CA GLY A 85 -4.46 6.99 -8.28
C GLY A 85 -3.26 6.98 -7.33
N GLN A 86 -2.14 6.37 -7.73
CA GLN A 86 -0.96 6.28 -6.87
C GLN A 86 -0.15 7.56 -6.84
N ALA A 87 0.01 8.28 -7.96
CA ALA A 87 0.68 9.58 -7.96
C ALA A 87 -0.02 10.58 -7.02
N PHE A 88 -1.36 10.64 -7.08
CA PHE A 88 -2.15 11.49 -6.18
C PHE A 88 -2.05 11.04 -4.72
N SER A 89 -2.13 9.73 -4.47
CA SER A 89 -2.04 9.16 -3.12
C SER A 89 -0.68 9.46 -2.47
N ILE A 90 0.43 9.27 -3.19
CA ILE A 90 1.78 9.56 -2.69
C ILE A 90 1.91 11.04 -2.33
N PHE A 91 1.38 11.95 -3.16
CA PHE A 91 1.38 13.38 -2.86
C PHE A 91 0.69 13.69 -1.52
N ILE A 92 -0.50 13.11 -1.29
CA ILE A 92 -1.22 13.28 -0.01
C ILE A 92 -0.40 12.73 1.16
N TYR A 93 0.23 11.56 1.00
CA TYR A 93 1.02 10.95 2.07
C TYR A 93 2.23 11.78 2.44
N LEU A 94 2.96 12.31 1.45
CA LEU A 94 4.07 13.23 1.67
C LEU A 94 3.62 14.51 2.38
N ARG A 95 2.53 15.11 1.91
CA ARG A 95 1.92 16.30 2.53
C ARG A 95 1.61 16.05 4.00
N ASN A 96 0.98 14.92 4.34
CA ASN A 96 0.62 14.59 5.72
C ASN A 96 1.86 14.38 6.59
N LEU A 97 2.91 13.74 6.06
CA LEU A 97 4.17 13.55 6.79
C LEU A 97 4.85 14.89 7.11
N VAL A 98 4.79 15.86 6.19
CA VAL A 98 5.29 17.23 6.42
C VAL A 98 4.54 17.90 7.57
N PHE A 99 3.21 17.83 7.60
CA PHE A 99 2.41 18.42 8.70
C PHE A 99 2.75 17.81 10.05
N ILE A 100 2.81 16.48 10.13
CA ILE A 100 3.19 15.76 11.36
C ILE A 100 4.59 16.20 11.85
N THR A 101 5.53 16.35 10.92
CA THR A 101 6.90 16.77 11.26
C THR A 101 6.94 18.20 11.78
N ARG A 102 6.16 19.11 11.19
CA ARG A 102 6.06 20.51 11.62
C ARG A 102 5.44 20.64 13.01
N GLU A 103 4.33 19.93 13.26
CA GLU A 103 3.66 19.92 14.58
C GLU A 103 4.60 19.42 15.68
N ARG A 104 5.32 18.32 15.42
CA ARG A 104 6.31 17.77 16.36
C ARG A 104 7.45 18.75 16.66
N ARG A 105 7.92 19.49 15.66
CA ARG A 105 8.95 20.53 15.85
C ARG A 105 8.41 21.69 16.68
N ALA A 106 7.21 22.18 16.39
CA ALA A 106 6.58 23.27 17.13
C ALA A 106 6.39 22.91 18.61
N ALA A 107 5.86 21.71 18.90
CA ALA A 107 5.70 21.22 20.27
C ALA A 107 7.03 21.12 21.02
N ARG A 108 8.10 20.68 20.34
CA ARG A 108 9.44 20.57 20.94
C ARG A 108 10.06 21.94 21.24
N SER A 109 9.81 22.95 20.41
CA SER A 109 10.28 24.32 20.66
C SER A 109 9.54 24.95 21.84
N ALA A 110 8.22 24.74 21.94
CA ALA A 110 7.41 25.24 23.06
C ALA A 110 7.79 24.61 24.40
N ALA A 111 8.25 23.35 24.41
CA ALA A 111 8.72 22.68 25.63
C ALA A 111 10.13 23.09 26.07
N LYS A 112 10.85 23.90 25.28
CA LYS A 112 12.22 24.35 25.55
C LYS A 112 12.34 25.82 25.96
N GLY A 113 11.29 26.62 25.76
CA GLY A 113 11.22 28.02 26.16
C GLY A 113 10.41 28.16 27.44
#